data_AF-A0A2E5X9L8-F1
#
_entry.id   AF-A0A2E5X9L8-F1
#
_cell.length_a   1.000
_cell.length_b   1.000
_cell.length_c   1.000
_cell.angle_alpha   90.00
_cell.angle_beta   90.00
_cell.angle_gamma   90.00
#
_symmetry.space_group_name_H-M   'P 1'
#
loop_
_entity.id
_entity.type
_entity.pdbx_description
1 polymer ?
#
loop_
_entity_poly.entity_id
_entity_poly.type
_entity_poly.pdbx_seq_one_letter_code
_entity_poly.pdbx_strand_id
1 'polypeptide(L)' 'EINGHDMAEVVKAIDWADQVTDAPACIVMHTVKGKGVSYMENNPKFHGAAPSDSQFEIAMEELS' A
#
# COMPACT_ATOMS: atom_id res chain seq x y z
N GLU A 1 11.31 -9.22 -4.62
CA GLU A 1 10.22 -8.76 -3.74
C GLU A 1 10.69 -7.50 -3.03
N ILE A 2 9.78 -6.59 -2.68
CA ILE A 2 10.11 -5.28 -2.07
C ILE A 2 9.13 -4.91 -0.96
N ASN A 3 9.49 -3.93 -0.12
CA ASN A 3 8.54 -3.22 0.73
C ASN A 3 7.70 -2.25 -0.12
N GLY A 4 6.40 -2.53 -0.25
CA GLY A 4 5.48 -1.69 -1.03
C GLY A 4 5.19 -0.32 -0.42
N HIS A 5 5.66 -0.07 0.81
CA HIS A 5 5.55 1.22 1.51
C HIS A 5 6.88 1.98 1.59
N ASP A 6 7.93 1.51 0.89
CA ASP A 6 9.19 2.23 0.72
C ASP A 6 9.31 2.74 -0.72
N MET A 7 9.20 4.06 -0.90
CA MET A 7 9.24 4.66 -2.24
C MET A 7 10.58 4.52 -2.95
N ALA A 8 11.69 4.41 -2.22
CA ALA A 8 12.99 4.18 -2.84
C ALA A 8 13.09 2.75 -3.39
N GLU A 9 12.50 1.76 -2.70
CA GLU A 9 12.40 0.40 -3.22
C GLU A 9 11.44 0.30 -4.41
N VAL A 10 10.29 0.97 -4.35
CA VAL A 10 9.32 1.01 -5.45
C VAL A 10 9.93 1.58 -6.72
N VAL A 11 10.60 2.73 -6.64
CA VAL A 11 11.26 3.35 -7.81
C VAL A 11 12.34 2.43 -8.38
N LYS A 12 13.21 1.88 -7.54
CA LYS A 12 14.25 0.94 -8.00
C LYS A 12 13.68 -0.32 -8.66
N ALA A 13 12.56 -0.82 -8.17
CA ALA A 13 11.91 -2.00 -8.75
C ALA A 13 11.26 -1.71 -10.10
N ILE A 14 10.70 -0.52 -10.28
CA ILE A 14 10.18 -0.05 -11.57
C ILE A 14 11.34 0.14 -12.56
N ASP A 15 12.42 0.81 -12.14
CA ASP A 15 13.63 0.99 -12.97
C ASP A 15 14.21 -0.36 -13.42
N TRP A 16 14.23 -1.36 -12.52
CA TRP A 16 14.62 -2.73 -12.84
C TRP A 16 13.67 -3.37 -13.86
N ALA A 17 12.35 -3.23 -13.69
CA ALA A 17 11.36 -3.82 -14.58
C ALA A 17 11.47 -3.26 -16.01
N ASP A 18 11.80 -1.97 -16.16
CA ASP A 18 12.06 -1.33 -17.46
C ASP A 18 13.27 -1.93 -18.20
N GLN A 19 14.22 -2.55 -17.49
CA GLN A 19 15.36 -3.25 -18.08
C GLN A 19 15.04 -4.69 -18.53
N VAL A 20 13.86 -5.23 -18.19
CA VAL A 20 13.46 -6.59 -18.57
C VAL A 20 12.82 -6.55 -19.96
N THR A 21 13.56 -6.97 -20.99
CA THR A 21 13.12 -6.88 -22.40
C THR A 21 12.77 -8.21 -23.04
N ASP A 22 13.12 -9.33 -22.43
CA ASP A 22 13.02 -10.68 -22.99
C ASP A 22 11.91 -11.53 -22.34
N ALA A 23 11.26 -11.03 -21.30
CA ALA A 23 10.17 -11.68 -20.58
C ALA A 23 9.27 -10.67 -19.84
N PRO A 24 8.09 -11.08 -19.35
CA PRO A 24 7.31 -10.26 -18.42
C PRO A 24 8.02 -10.09 -17.07
N ALA A 25 7.95 -8.88 -16.51
CA ALA A 25 8.40 -8.60 -15.15
C ALA A 25 7.23 -8.69 -14.14
N CYS A 26 7.51 -9.21 -12.95
CA CYS A 26 6.57 -9.22 -11.82
C CYS A 26 7.26 -8.69 -10.57
N ILE A 27 6.66 -7.69 -9.92
CA ILE A 27 7.15 -7.11 -8.67
C ILE A 27 6.19 -7.53 -7.56
N VAL A 28 6.64 -8.42 -6.67
CA VAL A 28 5.90 -8.78 -5.46
C VAL A 28 6.18 -7.75 -4.38
N MET A 29 5.14 -7.01 -3.98
CA MET A 29 5.21 -5.93 -2.99
C MET A 29 4.58 -6.38 -1.67
N HIS A 30 5.34 -6.31 -0.60
CA HIS A 30 4.83 -6.53 0.76
C HIS A 30 4.16 -5.26 1.27
N THR A 31 2.86 -5.32 1.52
CA THR A 31 2.07 -4.17 1.97
C THR A 31 1.20 -4.50 3.18
N VAL A 32 0.97 -3.51 4.04
CA VAL A 32 -0.12 -3.51 5.02
C VAL A 32 -1.42 -3.03 4.36
N LYS A 33 -2.47 -3.86 4.39
CA LYS A 33 -3.81 -3.45 3.93
C LYS A 33 -4.39 -2.40 4.88
N GLY A 34 -4.86 -1.27 4.35
CA GLY A 34 -5.35 -0.16 5.17
C GLY A 34 -4.22 0.69 5.79
N LYS A 35 -3.01 0.65 5.21
CA LYS A 35 -1.84 1.40 5.70
C LYS A 35 -2.18 2.87 5.96
N GLY A 36 -1.73 3.38 7.10
CA GLY A 36 -1.86 4.80 7.47
C GLY A 36 -3.10 5.13 8.29
N VAL A 37 -4.04 4.17 8.45
CA VAL A 37 -5.19 4.32 9.33
C VAL A 37 -5.22 3.15 10.32
N SER A 38 -4.98 3.43 11.60
CA SER A 38 -4.68 2.46 12.65
C SER A 38 -5.74 1.36 12.78
N TYR A 39 -7.03 1.73 12.71
CA TYR A 39 -8.13 0.79 12.84
C TYR A 39 -8.40 -0.02 11.56
N MET A 40 -7.83 0.40 10.41
CA MET A 40 -7.92 -0.30 9.13
C MET A 40 -6.74 -1.22 8.88
N GLU A 41 -5.56 -0.96 9.47
CA GLU A 41 -4.35 -1.76 9.23
C GLU A 41 -4.57 -3.25 9.55
N ASN A 42 -4.32 -4.10 8.55
CA ASN A 42 -4.50 -5.56 8.61
C ASN A 42 -5.90 -6.01 9.08
N ASN A 43 -6.92 -5.19 8.88
CA ASN A 43 -8.28 -5.47 9.32
C ASN A 43 -9.21 -5.84 8.13
N PRO A 44 -9.66 -7.10 8.01
CA PRO A 44 -10.49 -7.53 6.89
C PRO A 44 -11.89 -6.87 6.87
N LYS A 45 -12.37 -6.34 8.00
CA LYS A 45 -13.65 -5.63 8.07
C LYS A 45 -13.69 -4.41 7.14
N PHE A 46 -12.53 -3.81 6.86
CA PHE A 46 -12.38 -2.65 5.98
C PHE A 46 -11.99 -3.04 4.55
N HIS A 47 -12.30 -4.26 4.09
CA HIS A 47 -12.08 -4.62 2.68
C HIS A 47 -12.95 -3.81 1.71
N GLY A 48 -14.21 -3.56 2.08
CA GLY A 48 -15.18 -2.83 1.26
C GLY A 48 -16.22 -2.11 2.11
N ALA A 49 -15.97 -1.95 3.41
CA ALA A 49 -16.82 -1.18 4.30
C ALA A 49 -16.39 0.30 4.26
N ALA A 50 -17.34 1.19 4.03
CA ALA A 50 -17.11 2.62 4.18
C ALA A 50 -16.95 2.98 5.67
N PRO A 51 -16.04 3.90 6.02
CA PRO A 51 -15.96 4.44 7.38
C PRO A 51 -17.22 5.25 7.72
N SER A 52 -17.62 5.26 8.99
CA SER A 52 -18.58 6.25 9.51
C SER A 52 -17.96 7.66 9.55
N ASP A 53 -18.78 8.69 9.74
CA ASP A 53 -18.30 10.08 9.86
C ASP A 53 -17.23 10.22 10.97
N SER A 54 -17.45 9.59 12.13
CA SER A 54 -16.46 9.59 13.23
C SER A 54 -15.17 8.83 12.89
N GLN A 55 -15.26 7.74 12.13
CA GLN A 55 -14.10 6.98 11.68
C GLN A 55 -13.32 7.76 10.63
N PHE A 56 -14.01 8.47 9.75
CA PHE A 56 -13.41 9.37 8.77
C PHE A 56 -12.60 10.48 9.46
N GLU A 57 -13.15 11.13 10.49
CA GLU A 57 -12.43 12.17 11.25
C GLU A 57 -11.12 11.62 11.84
N ILE A 58 -11.15 10.44 12.47
CA ILE A 58 -9.95 9.76 13.01
C ILE A 58 -8.94 9.45 11.90
N ALA A 59 -9.41 8.89 10.79
CA ALA A 59 -8.54 8.54 9.68
C ALA A 59 -7.84 9.77 9.08
N MET A 60 -8.54 10.90 8.97
CA MET A 60 -7.96 12.14 8.47
C MET A 60 -6.94 12.73 9.45
N GLU A 61 -7.19 12.64 10.75
CA GLU A 61 -6.22 13.05 11.77
C GLU A 61 -4.94 12.22 11.68
N GLU A 62 -5.05 10.90 11.50
CA GLU A 62 -3.90 10.00 11.38
C GLU A 62 -3.09 10.18 10.08
N LEU A 63 -3.71 10.68 9.02
CA LEU A 63 -3.08 10.91 7.71
C LEU A 63 -2.45 12.31 7.56
N SER A 64 -2.67 13.20 8.52
CA SER A 64 -2.18 14.59 8.53
C SER A 64 -0.69 14.69 8.81
#